data_AF-A0A3C0U873-F1
#
_entry.id   AF-A0A3C0U873-F1
#
_cell.length_a   1.000
_cell.length_b   1.000
_cell.length_c   1.000
_cell.angle_alpha   90.00
_cell.angle_beta   90.00
_cell.angle_gamma   90.00
#
_symmetry.space_group_name_H-M   'P 1'
#
loop_
_entity.id
_entity.type
_entity.pdbx_description
1 polymer ?
#
loop_
_entity_poly.entity_id
_entity_poly.type
_entity_poly.pdbx_seq_one_letter_code
_entity_poly.pdbx_strand_id
1 'polypeptide(L)'
;FNVHGYEEQGSTTTPYDMVRVNNIDRYELVAEALRMIDADKYADKINELEAFRKEAFQFAVDNGYDHPDYTDWVYSGVNTSKQGAVSATAATAGDNE
;
A
#
# COMPACT_ATOMS: atom_id res chain seq x y z
N PHE A 1 13.31 -12.70 12.58
CA PHE A 1 11.93 -12.29 12.30
C PHE A 1 11.90 -10.78 12.28
N ASN A 2 11.23 -10.20 11.28
CA ASN A 2 10.89 -8.78 11.22
C ASN A 2 9.38 -8.68 11.43
N VAL A 3 8.94 -7.89 12.41
CA VAL A 3 7.55 -7.84 12.85
C VAL A 3 7.04 -6.43 12.70
N HIS A 4 6.00 -6.28 11.89
CA HIS A 4 5.29 -5.03 11.65
C HIS A 4 3.89 -5.14 12.25
N GLY A 5 3.41 -4.07 12.88
CA GLY A 5 2.13 -4.03 13.56
C GLY A 5 1.66 -2.61 13.80
N TYR A 6 0.61 -2.47 14.59
CA TYR A 6 0.12 -1.16 15.00
C TYR A 6 1.08 -0.50 16.01
N GLU A 7 1.40 0.78 15.78
CA GLU A 7 2.37 1.58 16.54
C GLU A 7 1.71 2.78 17.25
N GLU A 8 0.40 2.72 17.49
CA GLU A 8 -0.37 3.83 18.06
C GLU A 8 -0.31 5.12 17.22
N GLN A 9 -0.20 4.97 15.90
CA GLN A 9 -0.21 6.09 14.95
C GLN A 9 -1.52 6.09 14.15
N GLY A 10 -2.18 7.24 14.07
CA GLY A 10 -3.40 7.39 13.29
C GLY A 10 -4.24 8.62 13.67
N SER A 11 -5.13 9.01 12.76
CA SER A 11 -6.17 10.01 12.98
C SER A 11 -7.34 9.71 12.03
N THR A 12 -8.30 10.63 11.89
CA THR A 12 -9.27 10.54 10.79
C THR A 12 -8.55 10.87 9.48
N THR A 13 -8.21 9.83 8.73
CA THR A 13 -7.47 9.93 7.45
C THR A 13 -7.90 8.79 6.52
N THR A 14 -7.29 8.68 5.35
CA THR A 14 -7.60 7.65 4.36
C THR A 14 -7.10 6.26 4.78
N PRO A 15 -7.67 5.16 4.23
CA PRO A 15 -7.19 3.81 4.51
C PRO A 15 -5.70 3.58 4.25
N TYR A 16 -5.15 4.09 3.14
CA TYR A 16 -3.70 4.00 2.89
C TYR A 16 -2.89 4.74 3.95
N ASP A 17 -3.29 5.96 4.31
CA ASP A 17 -2.52 6.76 5.26
C ASP A 17 -2.49 6.10 6.64
N MET A 18 -3.58 5.46 7.07
CA MET A 18 -3.63 4.68 8.31
C MET A 18 -2.60 3.54 8.36
N VAL A 19 -2.37 2.82 7.25
CA VAL A 19 -1.34 1.77 7.20
C VAL A 19 0.07 2.34 7.00
N ARG A 20 0.19 3.49 6.32
CA ARG A 20 1.46 4.18 6.10
C ARG A 20 2.09 4.67 7.40
N VAL A 21 1.31 5.33 8.26
CA VAL A 21 1.83 5.89 9.53
C VAL A 21 2.25 4.80 10.53
N ASN A 22 1.78 3.57 10.36
CA ASN A 22 2.18 2.40 11.16
C ASN A 22 3.24 1.54 10.46
N ASN A 23 3.82 1.98 9.34
CA ASN A 23 4.84 1.24 8.59
C ASN A 23 4.39 -0.18 8.18
N ILE A 24 3.10 -0.35 7.90
CA ILE A 24 2.50 -1.63 7.46
C ILE A 24 1.87 -1.53 6.06
N ASP A 25 2.14 -0.43 5.34
CA ASP A 25 1.72 -0.27 3.96
C ASP A 25 2.55 -1.15 3.00
N ARG A 26 1.96 -1.50 1.85
CA ARG A 26 2.57 -2.43 0.89
C ARG A 26 3.94 -1.96 0.37
N TYR A 27 4.19 -0.65 0.31
CA TYR A 27 5.44 -0.10 -0.23
C TYR A 27 6.54 -0.21 0.80
N GLU A 28 6.24 0.06 2.07
CA GLU A 28 7.17 -0.17 3.18
C GLU A 28 7.52 -1.65 3.34
N LEU A 29 6.53 -2.54 3.28
CA LEU A 29 6.79 -3.98 3.42
C LEU A 29 7.67 -4.54 2.28
N VAL A 30 7.52 -4.02 1.06
CA VAL A 30 8.44 -4.36 -0.04
C VAL A 30 9.83 -3.80 0.23
N ALA A 31 9.95 -2.55 0.68
CA ALA A 31 11.24 -1.95 1.02
C ALA A 31 11.96 -2.73 2.12
N GLU A 32 11.26 -3.11 3.19
CA GLU A 32 11.78 -3.94 4.28
C GLU A 32 12.22 -5.32 3.81
N ALA A 33 11.42 -5.99 2.96
CA ALA A 33 11.82 -7.25 2.37
C ALA A 33 13.12 -7.12 1.54
N LEU A 34 13.27 -6.04 0.78
CA LEU A 34 14.49 -5.76 0.01
C LEU A 34 15.69 -5.44 0.91
N ARG A 35 15.50 -4.63 1.96
CA ARG A 35 16.53 -4.33 2.97
C ARG A 35 17.04 -5.60 3.65
N MET A 36 16.13 -6.54 3.94
CA MET A 36 16.47 -7.84 4.54
C MET A 36 17.22 -8.77 3.59
N ILE A 37 17.01 -8.66 2.28
CA ILE A 37 17.70 -9.47 1.27
C ILE A 37 19.09 -8.90 1.00
N ASP A 38 19.17 -7.64 0.56
CA ASP A 38 20.41 -6.96 0.18
C ASP A 38 20.14 -5.45 -0.02
N ALA A 39 20.34 -4.66 1.02
CA ALA A 39 20.05 -3.23 0.99
C ALA A 39 20.89 -2.46 -0.04
N ASP A 40 22.17 -2.84 -0.23
CA ASP A 40 23.06 -2.15 -1.15
C ASP A 40 22.67 -2.41 -2.61
N LYS A 41 22.32 -3.66 -2.93
CA LYS A 41 21.85 -4.04 -4.27
C LYS A 41 20.54 -3.37 -4.64
N TYR A 42 19.64 -3.17 -3.68
CA TYR A 42 18.29 -2.65 -3.93
C TYR A 42 18.09 -1.19 -3.48
N ALA A 43 19.16 -0.45 -3.18
CA ALA A 43 19.09 0.89 -2.61
C ALA A 43 18.21 1.84 -3.45
N ASP A 44 18.37 1.83 -4.78
CA ASP A 44 17.58 2.67 -5.68
C ASP A 44 16.08 2.33 -5.63
N LYS A 45 15.73 1.04 -5.55
CA LYS A 45 14.32 0.62 -5.48
C LYS A 45 13.70 0.95 -4.13
N ILE A 46 14.47 0.82 -3.04
CA ILE A 46 14.04 1.23 -1.71
C ILE A 46 13.75 2.73 -1.69
N ASN A 47 14.65 3.55 -2.26
CA ASN A 47 14.47 5.00 -2.37
C ASN A 47 13.22 5.37 -3.20
N GLU A 48 12.96 4.66 -4.30
CA GLU A 48 11.75 4.83 -5.11
C GLU A 48 10.47 4.54 -4.30
N LEU A 49 10.45 3.46 -3.53
CA LEU A 49 9.31 3.08 -2.68
C LEU A 49 9.07 4.13 -1.58
N GLU A 50 10.12 4.60 -0.91
CA GLU A 50 10.02 5.65 0.11
C GLU A 50 9.56 6.98 -0.48
N ALA A 51 10.02 7.33 -1.69
CA ALA A 51 9.56 8.51 -2.40
C ALA A 51 8.07 8.39 -2.76
N PHE A 52 7.65 7.23 -3.27
CA PHE A 52 6.27 6.97 -3.60
C PHE A 52 5.35 7.04 -2.38
N ARG A 53 5.80 6.58 -1.19
CA ARG A 53 5.03 6.73 0.06
C ARG A 53 4.70 8.18 0.37
N LYS A 54 5.63 9.11 0.09
CA LYS A 54 5.42 10.55 0.28
C LYS A 54 4.48 11.12 -0.77
N GLU A 55 4.62 10.68 -2.02
CA GLU A 55 3.73 11.07 -3.13
C GLU A 55 2.29 10.63 -2.88
N ALA A 56 2.06 9.36 -2.54
CA ALA A 56 0.73 8.82 -2.27
C ALA A 56 0.07 9.49 -1.06
N PHE A 57 0.85 9.83 -0.04
CA PHE A 57 0.37 10.65 1.08
C PHE A 57 -0.04 12.06 0.62
N GLN A 58 0.81 12.73 -0.16
CA GLN A 58 0.50 14.07 -0.67
C GLN A 58 -0.75 14.05 -1.56
N PHE A 59 -0.92 13.01 -2.38
CA PHE A 59 -2.13 12.79 -3.16
C PHE A 59 -3.38 12.72 -2.27
N ALA A 60 -3.33 11.94 -1.18
CA ALA A 60 -4.45 11.84 -0.23
C ALA A 60 -4.75 13.18 0.44
N VAL A 61 -3.74 13.96 0.82
CA VAL A 61 -3.90 15.31 1.38
C VAL A 61 -4.56 16.25 0.38
N ASP A 62 -4.13 16.23 -0.87
CA ASP A 62 -4.59 17.16 -1.91
C ASP A 62 -6.00 16.83 -2.43
N ASN A 63 -6.36 15.54 -2.48
CA ASN A 63 -7.57 15.06 -3.14
C ASN A 63 -8.64 14.51 -2.19
N GLY A 64 -8.28 14.17 -0.95
CA GLY A 64 -9.20 13.61 0.04
C GLY A 64 -9.55 12.12 -0.17
N TYR A 65 -8.84 11.42 -1.06
CA TYR A 65 -8.95 9.99 -1.30
C TYR A 65 -7.59 9.39 -1.71
N ASP A 66 -7.47 8.07 -1.61
CA ASP A 66 -6.21 7.36 -1.84
C ASP A 66 -5.75 7.35 -3.30
N HIS A 67 -4.44 7.29 -3.49
CA HIS A 67 -3.82 7.21 -4.81
C HIS A 67 -4.33 5.98 -5.60
N PRO A 68 -4.59 6.08 -6.93
CA PRO A 68 -5.14 4.97 -7.73
C PRO A 68 -4.30 3.69 -7.72
N ASP A 69 -2.97 3.80 -7.65
CA ASP A 69 -2.09 2.63 -7.47
C ASP A 69 -2.45 1.83 -6.19
N TYR A 70 -2.94 2.51 -5.15
CA TYR A 70 -3.44 1.86 -3.95
C TYR A 70 -4.86 1.31 -4.16
N THR A 71 -5.81 2.13 -4.60
CA THR A 71 -7.24 1.76 -4.65
C THR A 71 -7.57 0.76 -5.75
N ASP A 72 -6.92 0.86 -6.91
CA ASP A 72 -7.29 0.11 -8.11
C ASP A 72 -6.44 -1.16 -8.27
N TRP A 73 -5.60 -1.46 -7.28
CA TRP A 73 -4.76 -2.65 -7.30
C TRP A 73 -5.60 -3.92 -7.24
N VAL A 74 -5.26 -4.84 -8.14
CA VAL A 74 -5.86 -6.17 -8.21
C VAL A 74 -4.75 -7.20 -8.14
N TYR A 75 -4.93 -8.22 -7.31
CA TYR A 75 -3.99 -9.33 -7.22
C TYR A 75 -3.83 -10.01 -8.59
N SER A 76 -2.59 -10.27 -9.01
CA SER A 76 -2.25 -10.78 -10.35
C SER A 76 -2.85 -12.16 -10.68
N GLY A 77 -3.25 -12.93 -9.67
CA GLY A 77 -3.97 -14.19 -9.86
C GLY A 77 -5.42 -14.04 -10.30
N VAL A 78 -5.99 -12.82 -10.28
CA VAL A 78 -7.36 -12.56 -10.73
C VAL A 78 -7.40 -12.46 -12.25
N ASN A 79 -8.23 -13.27 -12.89
CA ASN A 79 -8.48 -13.16 -14.33
C ASN A 79 -9.43 -11.98 -14.62
N THR A 80 -8.87 -10.82 -14.91
CA THR A 80 -9.61 -9.58 -15.18
C THR A 80 -10.39 -9.59 -16.50
N SER A 81 -10.08 -10.51 -17.43
CA SER A 81 -10.84 -10.67 -18.68
C SER A 81 -12.21 -11.32 -18.47
N LYS A 82 -12.42 -12.00 -17.32
CA LYS A 82 -13.71 -12.57 -16.97
C LYS A 82 -14.64 -11.47 -16.48
N GLN A 83 -15.76 -11.29 -17.18
CA GLN A 83 -16.77 -10.29 -16.84
C GLN A 83 -17.23 -10.45 -15.38
N GLY A 84 -17.18 -9.35 -14.61
CA GLY A 84 -17.53 -9.32 -13.19
C GLY A 84 -16.40 -9.66 -12.20
N ALA A 85 -15.21 -10.10 -12.66
CA ALA A 85 -14.12 -10.49 -11.76
C ALA A 85 -13.57 -9.31 -10.93
N VAL A 86 -13.38 -8.14 -11.55
CA VAL A 86 -12.88 -6.93 -10.86
C VAL A 86 -13.88 -6.39 -9.82
N SER A 87 -15.18 -6.47 -10.12
CA SER A 87 -16.24 -6.06 -9.19
C SER A 87 -16.31 -6.97 -7.97
N ALA A 88 -16.02 -8.26 -8.11
CA ALA A 88 -15.99 -9.20 -6.99
C ALA A 88 -14.78 -8.97 -6.08
N THR A 89 -13.60 -8.65 -6.63
CA THR A 89 -12.41 -8.29 -5.83
C THR A 89 -12.61 -6.96 -5.10
N ALA A 90 -13.19 -5.96 -5.76
CA ALA A 90 -13.52 -4.68 -5.12
C ALA A 90 -14.57 -4.84 -4.00
N ALA A 91 -15.55 -5.75 -4.14
CA ALA A 91 -16.54 -6.02 -3.10
C ALA A 91 -15.92 -6.61 -1.82
N THR A 92 -14.95 -7.52 -1.94
CA THR A 92 -14.27 -8.08 -0.74
C THR A 92 -13.44 -7.07 0.04
N ALA A 93 -13.09 -5.92 -0.55
CA ALA A 93 -12.42 -4.83 0.15
C ALA A 93 -13.40 -3.96 0.97
N GLY A 94 -14.71 -4.12 0.77
CA GLY A 94 -15.78 -3.36 1.43
C GLY A 94 -16.53 -4.11 2.55
N ASP A 95 -16.23 -5.39 2.79
CA ASP A 95 -16.98 -6.25 3.74
C ASP A 95 -16.66 -6.00 5.23
N ASN A 96 -16.34 -4.75 5.60
CA ASN A 96 -16.13 -4.30 6.98
C ASN A 96 -17.29 -3.43 7.51
N GLU A 97 -18.52 -3.76 7.10
CA GLU A 97 -19.76 -3.30 7.78
C GLU A 97 -20.51 -4.46 8.44
#